data_AF-A0A1H2KSK6-F1
#
_entry.id   AF-A0A1H2KSK6-F1
#
_cell.length_a   1.000
_cell.length_b   1.000
_cell.length_c   1.000
_cell.angle_alpha   90.00
_cell.angle_beta   90.00
_cell.angle_gamma   90.00
#
_symmetry.space_group_name_H-M   'P 1'
#
loop_
_entity.id
_entity.type
_entity.pdbx_description
1 polymer ?
#
loop_
_entity_poly.entity_id
_entity_poly.type
_entity_poly.pdbx_seq_one_letter_code
_entity_poly.pdbx_strand_id
1 'polypeptide(L)'
;MSGTTNGPGGETVVGRPGWEAVLVWVGFPVLGALLGLGVRPLADWVLDTSWVPDFAPFRFVAELPQPGGTIGTVAAGVVLGVVVALTAEGEVLRVGVGPSAVTLTRDGTSRTIARGDVTAVFADGKELVLVSRSGLELAREKSDLAPARLAAAFSEQGYPWRPDGDPHRDQYRRWVPDEPELPAGANAVLKARAGALEKGDQKDLAELRDEAAKLGVVVRDQDKRQYWRRAKIGG
;
A
#
# COMPACT_ATOMS: atom_id res chain seq x y z
N MET A 1 9.66 20.42 -0.69
CA MET A 1 10.96 19.82 -1.07
C MET A 1 10.71 18.50 -1.76
N SER A 2 11.04 18.41 -3.05
CA SER A 2 10.72 17.30 -3.93
C SER A 2 11.57 16.07 -3.63
N GLY A 3 10.95 14.94 -3.27
CA GLY A 3 11.62 13.67 -2.97
C GLY A 3 12.06 12.89 -4.21
N THR A 4 12.53 13.60 -5.24
CA THR A 4 13.16 13.00 -6.42
C THR A 4 14.66 13.16 -6.25
N THR A 5 15.39 12.06 -6.07
CA THR A 5 16.85 12.08 -5.99
C THR A 5 17.40 11.31 -7.17
N ASN A 6 18.37 11.89 -7.87
CA ASN A 6 19.11 11.19 -8.91
C ASN A 6 19.98 10.12 -8.24
N GLY A 7 19.72 8.85 -8.54
CA GLY A 7 20.54 7.72 -8.11
C GLY A 7 21.86 7.66 -8.89
N PRO A 8 22.88 6.95 -8.36
CA PRO A 8 24.12 6.71 -9.09
C PRO A 8 23.81 5.95 -10.39
N GLY A 9 24.18 6.53 -11.54
CA GLY A 9 23.94 5.93 -12.87
C GLY A 9 22.77 6.51 -13.68
N GLY A 10 22.17 7.62 -13.23
CA GLY A 10 21.11 8.31 -13.99
C GLY A 10 19.69 7.77 -13.74
N GLU A 11 19.51 7.05 -12.63
CA GLU A 11 18.22 6.55 -12.17
C GLU A 11 17.41 7.66 -11.49
N THR A 12 16.14 7.81 -11.85
CA THR A 12 15.20 8.71 -11.17
C THR A 12 14.50 7.93 -10.06
N VAL A 13 14.86 8.19 -8.79
CA VAL A 13 14.21 7.53 -7.65
C VAL A 13 13.01 8.37 -7.19
N VAL A 14 11.82 7.78 -7.27
CA VAL A 14 10.59 8.33 -6.73
C VAL A 14 10.28 7.60 -5.42
N GLY A 15 10.40 8.32 -4.31
CA GLY A 15 10.00 7.86 -2.98
C GLY A 15 9.13 8.87 -2.27
N ARG A 16 8.71 8.54 -1.04
CA ARG A 16 8.10 9.56 -0.16
C ARG A 16 9.12 10.67 0.09
N PRO A 17 8.72 11.95 0.02
CA PRO A 17 9.60 13.05 0.33
C PRO A 17 9.99 13.02 1.81
N GLY A 18 11.24 13.36 2.13
CA GLY A 18 11.78 13.24 3.50
C GLY A 18 11.01 14.02 4.57
N TRP A 19 10.27 15.09 4.20
CA TRP A 19 9.43 15.82 5.14
C TRP A 19 8.21 15.02 5.61
N GLU A 20 7.69 14.08 4.79
CA GLU A 20 6.63 13.16 5.21
C GLU A 20 7.16 12.18 6.25
N ALA A 21 8.39 11.68 6.08
CA ALA A 21 9.06 10.86 7.09
C ALA A 21 9.27 11.64 8.39
N VAL A 22 9.71 12.91 8.30
CA VAL A 22 9.81 13.80 9.49
C VAL A 22 8.44 14.02 10.14
N LEU A 23 7.38 14.24 9.36
CA LEU A 23 6.03 14.44 9.90
C LEU A 23 5.49 13.18 10.56
N VAL A 24 5.79 11.99 10.03
CA VAL A 24 5.42 10.71 10.67
C VAL A 24 6.23 10.53 11.96
N TRP A 25 7.55 10.67 11.91
CA TRP A 25 8.44 10.47 13.06
C TRP A 25 8.29 11.50 14.17
N VAL A 26 7.94 12.74 13.85
CA VAL A 26 7.76 13.80 14.85
C VAL A 26 6.29 13.96 15.19
N GLY A 27 5.41 13.92 14.20
CA GLY A 27 3.97 14.17 14.36
C GLY A 27 3.26 13.10 15.18
N PHE A 28 3.50 11.80 14.93
CA PHE A 28 2.85 10.76 15.72
C PHE A 28 3.29 10.75 17.19
N PRO A 29 4.59 10.85 17.52
CA PRO A 29 5.01 10.96 18.92
C PRO A 29 4.53 12.24 19.61
N VAL A 30 4.53 13.39 18.91
CA VAL A 30 3.99 14.64 19.47
C VAL A 30 2.49 14.54 19.71
N LEU A 31 1.73 14.00 18.75
CA LEU A 31 0.29 13.77 18.91
C LEU A 31 0.03 12.79 20.06
N GLY A 32 0.80 11.70 20.14
CA GLY A 32 0.75 10.75 21.24
C GLY A 32 1.03 11.40 22.59
N ALA A 33 2.03 12.29 22.68
CA ALA A 33 2.32 13.06 23.88
C ALA A 33 1.16 13.99 24.28
N LEU A 34 0.58 14.71 23.32
CA LEU A 34 -0.56 15.59 23.55
C LEU A 34 -1.80 14.82 24.03
N LEU A 35 -2.07 13.66 23.42
CA LEU A 35 -3.14 12.76 23.88
C LEU A 35 -2.83 12.25 25.29
N GLY A 36 -1.58 11.86 25.56
CA GLY A 36 -1.09 11.45 26.88
C GLY A 36 -1.25 12.51 27.97
N LEU A 37 -1.05 13.79 27.62
CA LEU A 37 -1.33 14.95 28.49
C LEU A 37 -2.83 15.13 28.72
N GLY A 38 -3.64 14.90 27.68
CA GLY A 38 -5.10 15.08 27.73
C GLY A 38 -5.86 13.98 28.49
N VAL A 39 -5.24 12.83 28.79
CA VAL A 39 -5.92 11.69 29.42
C VAL A 39 -6.56 12.05 30.76
N ARG A 40 -5.84 12.80 31.62
CA ARG A 40 -6.34 13.14 32.96
C ARG A 40 -7.42 14.22 32.95
N PRO A 41 -7.28 15.36 32.24
CA PRO A 41 -8.38 16.32 32.06
C PRO A 41 -9.65 15.68 31.49
N LEU A 42 -9.50 14.74 30.56
CA LEU A 42 -10.61 13.95 30.02
C LEU A 42 -11.22 13.03 31.09
N ALA A 43 -10.40 12.33 31.88
CA ALA A 43 -10.88 11.48 32.96
C ALA A 43 -11.64 12.29 34.02
N ASP A 44 -11.12 13.45 34.43
CA ASP A 44 -11.74 14.33 35.41
C ASP A 44 -13.08 14.88 34.87
N TRP A 45 -13.14 15.30 33.61
CA TRP A 45 -14.38 15.75 32.95
C TRP A 45 -15.43 14.62 32.86
N VAL A 46 -15.02 13.41 32.48
CA VAL A 46 -15.92 12.25 32.38
C VAL A 46 -16.48 11.86 33.75
N LEU A 47 -15.66 11.87 34.80
CA LEU A 47 -16.07 11.55 36.17
C LEU A 47 -16.96 12.63 36.80
N ASP A 48 -16.81 13.90 36.40
CA ASP A 48 -17.70 15.00 36.83
C ASP A 48 -19.09 14.94 36.15
N THR A 49 -19.27 14.06 35.16
CA THR A 49 -20.52 13.97 34.42
C THR A 49 -21.48 12.92 34.99
N SER A 50 -22.61 13.38 35.52
CA SER A 50 -23.63 12.60 36.25
C SER A 50 -24.30 11.40 35.54
N TRP A 51 -24.03 11.16 34.25
CA TRP A 51 -24.63 10.05 33.47
C TRP A 51 -23.67 8.88 33.19
N VAL A 52 -22.40 8.96 33.61
CA VAL A 52 -21.39 7.94 33.34
C VAL A 52 -21.30 6.95 34.51
N PRO A 53 -21.43 5.62 34.28
CA PRO A 53 -21.23 4.61 35.34
C PRO A 53 -19.79 4.65 35.87
N ASP A 54 -19.60 4.32 37.15
CA ASP A 54 -18.29 4.23 37.81
C ASP A 54 -17.32 3.27 37.07
N PHE A 55 -16.61 3.78 36.06
CA PHE A 55 -15.65 3.01 35.29
C PHE A 55 -14.30 3.02 36.00
N ALA A 56 -13.94 1.87 36.58
CA ALA A 56 -12.70 1.67 37.33
C ALA A 56 -11.39 2.14 36.64
N PRO A 57 -11.22 2.05 35.31
CA PRO A 57 -10.00 2.52 34.63
C PRO A 57 -9.76 4.03 34.75
N PHE A 58 -10.80 4.88 34.67
CA PHE A 58 -10.63 6.33 34.71
C PHE A 58 -10.22 6.83 36.09
N ARG A 59 -10.78 6.22 37.15
CA ARG A 59 -10.41 6.54 38.53
C ARG A 59 -8.96 6.22 38.83
N PHE A 60 -8.46 5.08 38.33
CA PHE A 60 -7.05 4.71 38.47
C PHE A 60 -6.11 5.75 37.85
N VAL A 61 -6.48 6.33 36.70
CA VAL A 61 -5.66 7.38 36.05
C VAL A 61 -5.75 8.71 36.81
N ALA A 62 -6.92 9.06 37.35
CA ALA A 62 -7.11 10.28 38.15
C ALA A 62 -6.37 10.22 39.51
N GLU A 63 -6.25 9.05 40.12
CA GLU A 63 -5.61 8.88 41.44
C GLU A 63 -4.07 8.78 41.38
N LEU A 64 -3.47 8.76 40.18
CA LEU A 64 -2.00 8.66 40.05
C LEU A 64 -1.27 9.86 40.71
N PRO A 65 -0.21 9.61 41.51
CA PRO A 65 0.56 10.67 42.16
C PRO A 65 1.27 11.57 41.15
N GLN A 66 1.21 12.88 41.39
CA GLN A 66 1.87 13.89 40.55
C GLN A 66 3.29 14.17 41.07
N PRO A 67 4.29 14.37 40.19
CA PRO A 67 4.20 14.47 38.72
C PRO A 67 4.26 13.12 37.96
N GLY A 68 4.50 12.00 38.64
CA GLY A 68 4.78 10.70 38.03
C GLY A 68 3.68 10.16 37.11
N GLY A 69 2.40 10.37 37.46
CA GLY A 69 1.25 9.95 36.64
C GLY A 69 1.22 10.59 35.27
N THR A 70 1.40 11.91 35.20
CA THR A 70 1.44 12.67 33.94
C THR A 70 2.66 12.27 33.09
N ILE A 71 3.82 12.09 33.73
CA ILE A 71 5.02 11.62 33.02
C ILE A 71 4.76 10.23 32.41
N GLY A 72 4.10 9.33 33.15
CA GLY A 72 3.75 7.99 32.68
C GLY A 72 2.80 7.97 31.48
N THR A 73 1.71 8.77 31.51
CA THR A 73 0.75 8.81 30.38
C THR A 73 1.33 9.45 29.13
N VAL A 74 2.15 10.49 29.29
CA VAL A 74 2.88 11.12 28.18
C VAL A 74 3.90 10.16 27.59
N ALA A 75 4.69 9.48 28.42
CA ALA A 75 5.66 8.50 27.96
C ALA A 75 4.97 7.35 27.21
N ALA A 76 3.85 6.84 27.72
CA ALA A 76 3.06 5.81 27.05
C ALA A 76 2.51 6.30 25.69
N GLY A 77 1.99 7.53 25.63
CA GLY A 77 1.51 8.14 24.40
C GLY A 77 2.62 8.33 23.35
N VAL A 78 3.80 8.78 23.77
CA VAL A 78 5.00 8.88 22.91
C VAL A 78 5.39 7.50 22.38
N VAL A 79 5.50 6.49 23.24
CA VAL A 79 5.86 5.12 22.83
C VAL A 79 4.85 4.59 21.82
N LEU A 80 3.55 4.76 22.06
CA LEU A 80 2.52 4.36 21.11
C LEU A 80 2.66 5.10 19.78
N GLY A 81 2.91 6.41 19.81
CA GLY A 81 3.17 7.22 18.62
C GLY A 81 4.39 6.74 17.84
N VAL A 82 5.47 6.35 18.52
CA VAL A 82 6.68 5.79 17.90
C VAL A 82 6.39 4.42 17.27
N VAL A 83 5.65 3.54 17.96
CA VAL A 83 5.25 2.23 17.39
C VAL A 83 4.44 2.43 16.10
N VAL A 84 3.48 3.36 16.10
CA VAL A 84 2.71 3.69 14.89
C VAL A 84 3.61 4.24 13.79
N ALA A 85 4.54 5.15 14.11
CA ALA A 85 5.50 5.68 13.13
C ALA A 85 6.37 4.57 12.51
N LEU A 86 6.86 3.62 13.32
CA LEU A 86 7.64 2.47 12.85
C LEU A 86 6.84 1.61 11.86
N THR A 87 5.55 1.36 12.11
CA THR A 87 4.70 0.59 11.19
C THR A 87 4.43 1.32 9.87
N ALA A 88 4.45 2.66 9.88
CA ALA A 88 4.21 3.47 8.69
C ALA A 88 5.42 3.54 7.74
N GLU A 89 6.63 3.26 8.22
CA GLU A 89 7.87 3.36 7.43
C GLU A 89 8.10 2.13 6.51
N GLY A 90 7.69 0.94 6.95
CA GLY A 90 7.91 -0.31 6.21
C GLY A 90 7.13 -0.39 4.89
N GLU A 91 5.89 0.12 4.89
CA GLU A 91 4.97 -0.03 3.77
C GLU A 91 5.24 0.90 2.57
N VAL A 92 6.31 1.71 2.60
CA VAL A 92 6.54 2.74 1.60
C VAL A 92 7.25 2.17 0.37
N LEU A 93 6.52 2.08 -0.75
CA LEU A 93 7.09 1.76 -2.05
C LEU A 93 8.10 2.84 -2.47
N ARG A 94 9.30 2.40 -2.84
CA ARG A 94 10.28 3.21 -3.58
C ARG A 94 10.36 2.68 -5.01
N VAL A 95 10.32 3.59 -5.97
CA VAL A 95 10.39 3.29 -7.40
C VAL A 95 11.64 3.93 -7.97
N GLY A 96 12.67 3.12 -8.23
CA GLY A 96 13.84 3.51 -8.99
C GLY A 96 13.57 3.32 -10.47
N VAL A 97 13.54 4.40 -11.25
CA VAL A 97 13.35 4.35 -12.71
C VAL A 97 14.69 4.62 -13.39
N GLY A 98 15.37 3.55 -13.79
CA GLY A 98 16.63 3.62 -14.52
C GLY A 98 16.43 3.52 -16.04
N PRO A 99 17.46 3.86 -16.82
CA PRO A 99 17.40 3.83 -18.29
C PRO A 99 17.26 2.41 -18.87
N SER A 100 17.67 1.38 -18.13
CA SER A 100 17.63 -0.03 -18.56
C SER A 100 16.67 -0.91 -17.77
N ALA A 101 16.26 -0.49 -16.57
CA ALA A 101 15.39 -1.26 -15.70
C ALA A 101 14.63 -0.36 -14.69
N VAL A 102 13.55 -0.91 -14.16
CA VAL A 102 12.76 -0.33 -13.06
C VAL A 102 12.98 -1.20 -11.83
N THR A 103 13.34 -0.58 -10.71
CA THR A 103 13.49 -1.25 -9.42
C THR A 103 12.39 -0.82 -8.49
N LEU A 104 11.59 -1.79 -8.04
CA LEU A 104 10.53 -1.60 -7.05
C LEU A 104 11.02 -2.15 -5.73
N THR A 105 11.09 -1.31 -4.70
CA THR A 105 11.54 -1.72 -3.36
C THR A 105 10.46 -1.46 -2.33
N ARG A 106 10.09 -2.50 -1.59
CA ARG A 106 9.10 -2.49 -0.50
C ARG A 106 9.59 -3.43 0.61
N ASP A 107 9.57 -2.99 1.86
CA ASP A 107 9.98 -3.82 3.02
C ASP A 107 11.36 -4.51 2.84
N GLY A 108 12.32 -3.83 2.21
CA GLY A 108 13.66 -4.37 1.92
C GLY A 108 13.70 -5.43 0.80
N THR A 109 12.56 -5.84 0.27
CA THR A 109 12.46 -6.69 -0.91
C THR A 109 12.50 -5.82 -2.16
N SER A 110 13.42 -6.11 -3.07
CA SER A 110 13.56 -5.40 -4.33
C SER A 110 13.24 -6.31 -5.51
N ARG A 111 12.43 -5.81 -6.43
CA ARG A 111 12.11 -6.46 -7.70
C ARG A 111 12.58 -5.56 -8.84
N THR A 112 13.44 -6.09 -9.70
CA THR A 112 13.95 -5.38 -10.88
C THR A 112 13.27 -5.91 -12.14
N ILE A 113 12.78 -5.00 -12.97
CA ILE A 113 12.06 -5.29 -14.22
C ILE A 113 12.83 -4.63 -15.37
N ALA A 114 13.22 -5.40 -16.39
CA ALA A 114 13.96 -4.87 -17.51
C ALA A 114 13.07 -3.94 -18.36
N ARG A 115 13.64 -2.82 -18.83
CA ARG A 115 12.92 -1.86 -19.69
C ARG A 115 12.33 -2.51 -20.93
N GLY A 116 13.05 -3.48 -21.52
CA GLY A 116 12.63 -4.19 -22.73
C GLY A 116 11.33 -5.00 -22.57
N ASP A 117 10.99 -5.37 -21.34
CA ASP A 117 9.78 -6.14 -21.05
C ASP A 117 8.55 -5.24 -20.91
N VAL A 118 8.75 -3.97 -20.53
CA VAL A 118 7.67 -3.03 -20.19
C VAL A 118 7.09 -2.38 -21.46
N THR A 119 5.80 -2.56 -21.69
CA THR A 119 5.08 -1.94 -22.81
C THR A 119 3.99 -0.95 -22.41
N ALA A 120 3.57 -0.96 -21.15
CA ALA A 120 2.73 0.08 -20.58
C ALA A 120 3.02 0.23 -19.08
N VAL A 121 2.99 1.47 -18.61
CA VAL A 121 3.05 1.83 -17.19
C VAL A 121 1.91 2.78 -16.89
N PHE A 122 1.15 2.53 -15.83
CA PHE A 122 0.05 3.42 -15.43
C PHE A 122 -0.24 3.34 -13.93
N ALA A 123 -0.93 4.37 -13.44
CA ALA A 123 -1.57 4.33 -12.14
C ALA A 123 -3.00 3.76 -12.28
N ASP A 124 -3.35 2.82 -11.41
CA ASP A 124 -4.69 2.26 -11.26
C ASP A 124 -5.15 2.49 -9.83
N GLY A 125 -5.85 3.62 -9.59
CA GLY A 125 -6.18 4.07 -8.24
C GLY A 125 -4.91 4.37 -7.42
N LYS A 126 -4.68 3.58 -6.37
CA LYS A 126 -3.48 3.65 -5.52
C LYS A 126 -2.46 2.56 -5.86
N GLU A 127 -2.48 2.01 -7.07
CA GLU A 127 -1.54 0.99 -7.49
C GLU A 127 -0.75 1.47 -8.70
N LEU A 128 0.56 1.19 -8.72
CA LEU A 128 1.41 1.32 -9.89
C LEU A 128 1.44 -0.03 -10.61
N VAL A 129 1.10 -0.02 -11.90
CA VAL A 129 1.03 -1.23 -12.72
C VAL A 129 2.01 -1.12 -13.88
N LEU A 130 2.85 -2.16 -14.04
CA LEU A 130 3.74 -2.35 -15.18
C LEU A 130 3.26 -3.55 -15.97
N VAL A 131 3.06 -3.40 -17.28
CA VAL A 131 2.52 -4.44 -18.14
C VAL A 131 3.53 -4.85 -19.20
N SER A 132 3.64 -6.16 -19.43
CA SER A 132 4.50 -6.76 -20.43
C SER A 132 3.92 -6.69 -21.83
N ARG A 133 4.76 -6.93 -22.84
CA ARG A 133 4.32 -7.10 -24.24
C ARG A 133 3.22 -8.16 -24.42
N SER A 134 3.22 -9.19 -23.57
CA SER A 134 2.23 -10.27 -23.63
C SER A 134 0.89 -9.89 -22.99
N GLY A 135 0.83 -8.70 -22.39
CA GLY A 135 -0.32 -8.21 -21.64
C GLY A 135 -0.34 -8.72 -20.20
N LEU A 136 0.69 -9.41 -19.71
CA LEU A 136 0.78 -9.81 -18.31
C LEU A 136 1.22 -8.63 -17.44
N GLU A 137 0.75 -8.59 -16.19
CA GLU A 137 1.25 -7.64 -15.21
C GLU A 137 2.63 -8.10 -14.73
N LEU A 138 3.66 -7.31 -15.03
CA LEU A 138 5.03 -7.51 -14.52
C LEU A 138 5.13 -7.12 -13.04
N ALA A 139 4.36 -6.11 -12.64
CA ALA A 139 4.16 -5.73 -11.25
C ALA A 139 2.86 -4.95 -11.10
N ARG A 140 2.21 -5.13 -9.94
CA ARG A 140 1.10 -4.32 -9.44
C ARG A 140 1.36 -4.05 -7.97
N GLU A 141 1.88 -2.87 -7.67
CA GLU A 141 2.30 -2.48 -6.33
C GLU A 141 1.42 -1.36 -5.79
N LYS A 142 0.96 -1.49 -4.55
CA LYS A 142 0.34 -0.34 -3.85
C LYS A 142 1.34 0.80 -3.81
N SER A 143 0.87 2.01 -4.08
CA SER A 143 1.70 3.20 -4.19
C SER A 143 0.91 4.40 -3.66
N ASP A 144 1.45 5.03 -2.62
CA ASP A 144 0.99 6.34 -2.15
C ASP A 144 1.69 7.48 -2.90
N LEU A 145 2.53 7.17 -3.89
CA LEU A 145 3.28 8.17 -4.65
C LEU A 145 2.33 8.90 -5.61
N ALA A 146 2.51 10.22 -5.72
CA ALA A 146 1.72 11.05 -6.62
C ALA A 146 1.84 10.54 -8.08
N PRO A 147 0.74 10.22 -8.78
CA PRO A 147 0.77 9.72 -10.15
C PRO A 147 1.53 10.63 -11.12
N ALA A 148 1.45 11.95 -10.92
CA ALA A 148 2.20 12.92 -11.73
C ALA A 148 3.72 12.79 -11.58
N ARG A 149 4.23 12.44 -10.39
CA ARG A 149 5.67 12.23 -10.16
C ARG A 149 6.14 10.94 -10.81
N LEU A 150 5.33 9.88 -10.72
CA LEU A 150 5.59 8.62 -11.42
C LEU A 150 5.60 8.87 -12.93
N ALA A 151 4.59 9.57 -13.45
CA ALA A 151 4.49 9.91 -14.87
C ALA A 151 5.72 10.65 -15.37
N ALA A 152 6.20 11.66 -14.62
CA ALA A 152 7.41 12.41 -14.96
C ALA A 152 8.64 11.49 -14.98
N ALA A 153 8.89 10.72 -13.92
CA ALA A 153 10.05 9.83 -13.82
C ALA A 153 10.07 8.76 -14.92
N PHE A 154 8.93 8.12 -15.20
CA PHE A 154 8.83 7.13 -16.28
C PHE A 154 9.00 7.77 -17.65
N SER A 155 8.40 8.92 -17.90
CA SER A 155 8.48 9.60 -19.21
C SER A 155 9.87 10.16 -19.49
N GLU A 156 10.55 10.73 -18.48
CA GLU A 156 11.94 11.21 -18.58
C GLU A 156 12.91 10.09 -18.99
N GLN A 157 12.66 8.88 -18.51
CA GLN A 157 13.46 7.68 -18.80
C GLN A 157 12.96 6.92 -20.05
N GLY A 158 12.00 7.49 -20.78
CA GLY A 158 11.48 6.94 -22.04
C GLY A 158 10.68 5.65 -21.89
N TYR A 159 9.98 5.47 -20.77
CA TYR A 159 9.01 4.40 -20.58
C TYR A 159 7.62 4.81 -21.11
N PRO A 160 6.81 3.85 -21.58
CA PRO A 160 5.48 4.12 -22.13
C PRO A 160 4.44 4.36 -21.02
N TRP A 161 4.48 5.54 -20.38
CA TRP A 161 3.46 5.97 -19.43
C TRP A 161 2.11 6.16 -20.13
N ARG A 162 1.03 5.65 -19.52
CA ARG A 162 -0.35 5.76 -20.01
C ARG A 162 -1.19 6.59 -19.04
N PRO A 163 -1.57 7.83 -19.41
CA PRO A 163 -2.41 8.68 -18.54
C PRO A 163 -3.83 8.15 -18.43
N ASP A 164 -4.33 7.46 -19.46
CA ASP A 164 -5.71 6.94 -19.52
C ASP A 164 -5.90 5.61 -18.76
N GLY A 165 -4.86 5.12 -18.09
CA GLY A 165 -4.90 3.90 -17.28
C GLY A 165 -4.63 2.61 -18.07
N ASP A 166 -5.29 1.53 -17.67
CA ASP A 166 -5.08 0.19 -18.21
C ASP A 166 -5.51 0.10 -19.69
N PRO A 167 -4.60 -0.14 -20.64
CA PRO A 167 -4.94 -0.28 -22.06
C PRO A 167 -5.83 -1.51 -22.35
N HIS A 168 -5.93 -2.45 -21.42
CA HIS A 168 -6.77 -3.64 -21.52
C HIS A 168 -8.07 -3.55 -20.70
N ARG A 169 -8.43 -2.36 -20.19
CA ARG A 169 -9.62 -2.14 -19.36
C ARG A 169 -10.91 -2.74 -19.94
N ASP A 170 -11.11 -2.63 -21.25
CA ASP A 170 -12.34 -3.08 -21.93
C ASP A 170 -12.36 -4.60 -22.17
N GLN A 171 -11.27 -5.31 -21.87
CA GLN A 171 -11.16 -6.77 -22.05
C GLN A 171 -11.55 -7.54 -20.77
N TYR A 172 -11.64 -6.84 -19.63
CA TYR A 172 -12.02 -7.49 -18.38
C TYR A 172 -13.48 -7.88 -18.39
N ARG A 173 -13.74 -9.11 -17.96
CA ARG A 173 -15.08 -9.64 -17.78
C ARG A 173 -15.21 -10.13 -16.35
N ARG A 174 -16.42 -10.02 -15.79
CA ARG A 174 -16.69 -10.55 -14.47
C ARG A 174 -16.49 -12.06 -14.48
N TRP A 175 -15.76 -12.59 -13.51
CA TRP A 175 -15.67 -14.04 -13.35
C TRP A 175 -16.98 -14.61 -12.81
N VAL A 176 -17.38 -15.75 -13.37
CA VAL A 176 -18.43 -16.62 -12.86
C VAL A 176 -17.86 -18.04 -12.69
N PRO A 177 -18.38 -18.83 -11.74
CA PRO A 177 -17.98 -20.23 -11.61
C PRO A 177 -18.13 -21.00 -12.91
N ASP A 178 -17.18 -21.91 -13.18
CA ASP A 178 -17.15 -22.80 -14.34
C ASP A 178 -17.11 -22.06 -15.70
N GLU A 179 -16.50 -20.88 -15.73
CA GLU A 179 -16.34 -20.07 -16.95
C GLU A 179 -15.56 -20.85 -18.03
N PRO A 180 -16.20 -21.24 -19.15
CA PRO A 180 -15.59 -22.11 -20.15
C PRO A 180 -14.48 -21.43 -20.95
N GLU A 181 -14.45 -20.09 -20.98
CA GLU A 181 -13.40 -19.33 -21.64
C GLU A 181 -12.12 -19.20 -20.79
N LEU A 182 -12.02 -19.83 -19.63
CA LEU A 182 -10.77 -19.81 -18.88
C LEU A 182 -9.79 -20.91 -19.32
N PRO A 183 -8.47 -20.64 -19.29
CA PRO A 183 -7.46 -21.68 -19.43
C PRO A 183 -7.62 -22.80 -18.40
N ALA A 184 -7.14 -24.00 -18.74
CA ALA A 184 -7.17 -25.14 -17.84
C ALA A 184 -6.52 -24.80 -16.49
N GLY A 185 -7.17 -25.17 -15.39
CA GLY A 185 -6.72 -24.89 -14.03
C GLY A 185 -7.07 -23.48 -13.51
N ALA A 186 -7.32 -22.49 -14.38
CA ALA A 186 -7.56 -21.12 -13.95
C ALA A 186 -8.86 -20.96 -13.16
N ASN A 187 -9.91 -21.71 -13.51
CA ASN A 187 -11.16 -21.72 -12.72
C ASN A 187 -10.94 -22.13 -11.25
N ALA A 188 -10.06 -23.10 -10.99
CA ALA A 188 -9.77 -23.54 -9.63
C ALA A 188 -9.05 -22.44 -8.83
N VAL A 189 -8.08 -21.77 -9.45
CA VAL A 189 -7.38 -20.62 -8.85
C VAL A 189 -8.35 -19.49 -8.55
N LEU A 190 -9.21 -19.10 -9.50
CA LEU A 190 -10.18 -18.02 -9.29
C LEU A 190 -11.23 -18.39 -8.24
N LYS A 191 -11.61 -19.66 -8.14
CA LYS A 191 -12.50 -20.13 -7.06
C LYS A 191 -11.86 -20.01 -5.68
N ALA A 192 -10.60 -20.42 -5.51
CA ALA A 192 -9.87 -20.21 -4.27
C ALA A 192 -9.76 -18.71 -3.94
N ARG A 193 -9.50 -17.90 -4.96
CA ARG A 193 -9.36 -16.45 -4.85
C ARG A 193 -10.66 -15.75 -4.44
N ALA A 194 -11.82 -16.23 -4.91
CA ALA A 194 -13.11 -15.74 -4.43
C ALA A 194 -13.27 -15.92 -2.92
N GLY A 195 -12.86 -17.08 -2.38
CA GLY A 195 -12.86 -17.32 -0.94
C GLY A 195 -11.89 -16.42 -0.17
N ALA A 196 -10.71 -16.14 -0.73
CA ALA A 196 -9.76 -15.19 -0.15
C ALA A 196 -10.29 -13.75 -0.17
N LEU A 197 -11.00 -13.34 -1.24
CA LEU A 197 -11.64 -12.03 -1.34
C LEU A 197 -12.71 -11.82 -0.26
N GLU A 198 -13.51 -12.85 0.03
CA GLU A 198 -14.53 -12.80 1.09
C GLU A 198 -13.91 -12.62 2.49
N LYS A 199 -12.79 -13.32 2.74
CA LYS A 199 -12.04 -13.24 4.00
C LYS A 199 -11.17 -11.99 4.11
N GLY A 200 -10.93 -11.29 3.01
CA GLY A 200 -10.02 -10.14 2.96
C GLY A 200 -8.54 -10.51 3.09
N ASP A 201 -8.17 -11.76 2.80
CA ASP A 201 -6.80 -12.25 2.96
C ASP A 201 -5.88 -11.73 1.84
N GLN A 202 -5.22 -10.60 2.09
CA GLN A 202 -4.38 -9.94 1.09
C GLN A 202 -3.18 -10.79 0.64
N LYS A 203 -2.66 -11.66 1.51
CA LYS A 203 -1.50 -12.48 1.19
C LYS A 203 -1.89 -13.59 0.21
N ASP A 204 -2.97 -14.32 0.52
CA ASP A 204 -3.51 -15.33 -0.39
C ASP A 204 -3.93 -14.70 -1.73
N LEU A 205 -4.52 -13.50 -1.72
CA LEU A 205 -4.90 -12.80 -2.95
C LEU A 205 -3.70 -12.45 -3.84
N ALA A 206 -2.55 -12.14 -3.26
CA ALA A 206 -1.32 -11.87 -4.00
C ALA A 206 -0.75 -13.18 -4.58
N GLU A 207 -0.64 -14.24 -3.78
CA GLU A 207 -0.15 -15.55 -4.24
C GLU A 207 -1.02 -16.12 -5.37
N LEU A 208 -2.35 -16.08 -5.21
CA LEU A 208 -3.30 -16.58 -6.22
C LEU A 208 -3.34 -15.70 -7.48
N ARG A 209 -2.99 -14.41 -7.38
CA ARG A 209 -2.82 -13.55 -8.56
C ARG A 209 -1.61 -13.99 -9.38
N ASP A 210 -0.50 -14.32 -8.73
CA ASP A 210 0.70 -14.82 -9.41
C ASP A 210 0.44 -16.18 -10.06
N GLU A 211 -0.29 -17.08 -9.39
CA GLU A 211 -0.72 -18.36 -9.98
C GLU A 211 -1.64 -18.15 -11.19
N ALA A 212 -2.59 -17.21 -11.13
CA ALA A 212 -3.42 -16.86 -12.28
C ALA A 212 -2.57 -16.33 -13.46
N ALA A 213 -1.57 -15.50 -13.17
CA ALA A 213 -0.67 -14.94 -14.19
C ALA A 213 0.13 -16.03 -14.91
N LYS A 214 0.60 -17.07 -14.19
CA LYS A 214 1.27 -18.25 -14.78
C LYS A 214 0.36 -19.01 -15.76
N LEU A 215 -0.96 -18.95 -15.55
CA LEU A 215 -1.96 -19.54 -16.42
C LEU A 215 -2.44 -18.60 -17.53
N GLY A 216 -1.81 -17.43 -17.70
CA GLY A 216 -2.19 -16.45 -18.73
C GLY A 216 -3.47 -15.70 -18.40
N VAL A 217 -3.80 -15.58 -17.11
CA VAL A 217 -4.99 -14.87 -16.63
C VAL A 217 -4.55 -13.69 -15.78
N VAL A 218 -5.00 -12.49 -16.16
CA VAL A 218 -4.83 -11.28 -15.34
C VAL A 218 -6.13 -11.00 -14.63
N VAL A 219 -6.03 -10.76 -13.32
CA VAL A 219 -7.18 -10.54 -12.44
C VAL A 219 -7.20 -9.11 -11.92
N ARG A 220 -8.40 -8.53 -11.87
CA ARG A 220 -8.67 -7.21 -11.30
C ARG A 220 -9.86 -7.28 -10.38
N ASP A 221 -9.78 -6.60 -9.24
CA ASP A 221 -10.88 -6.56 -8.27
C ASP A 221 -11.63 -5.23 -8.35
N GLN A 222 -12.95 -5.29 -8.21
CA GLN A 222 -13.82 -4.14 -8.09
C GLN A 222 -15.03 -4.53 -7.21
N ASP A 223 -15.31 -3.76 -6.16
CA ASP A 223 -16.47 -3.95 -5.28
C ASP A 223 -16.64 -5.41 -4.76
N LYS A 224 -15.55 -6.01 -4.27
CA LYS A 224 -15.47 -7.42 -3.83
C LYS A 224 -15.82 -8.45 -4.90
N ARG A 225 -15.79 -8.06 -6.18
CA ARG A 225 -15.95 -8.95 -7.33
C ARG A 225 -14.63 -9.02 -8.06
N GLN A 226 -14.30 -10.22 -8.55
CA GLN A 226 -13.14 -10.39 -9.41
C GLN A 226 -13.55 -10.38 -10.88
N TYR A 227 -12.73 -9.71 -11.66
CA TYR A 227 -12.78 -9.60 -13.10
C TYR A 227 -11.50 -10.19 -13.65
N TRP A 228 -11.57 -10.72 -14.84
CA TRP A 228 -10.45 -11.40 -15.47
C TRP A 228 -10.35 -11.03 -16.94
N ARG A 229 -9.14 -11.14 -17.47
CA ARG A 229 -8.87 -11.12 -18.91
C ARG A 229 -7.80 -12.14 -19.24
N ARG A 230 -7.78 -12.61 -20.49
CA ARG A 230 -6.66 -13.40 -20.99
C ARG A 230 -5.46 -12.50 -21.27
N ALA A 231 -4.29 -13.02 -21.00
CA ALA A 231 -3.02 -12.50 -21.45
C ALA A 231 -2.27 -13.62 -22.19
N LYS A 232 -1.37 -13.23 -23.08
CA LYS A 232 -0.52 -14.22 -23.73
C LYS A 232 0.53 -14.68 -22.71
N ILE A 233 0.67 -15.99 -22.55
CA ILE A 233 1.86 -16.55 -21.93
C ILE A 233 2.95 -16.48 -23.00
N GLY A 234 4.11 -15.92 -22.66
CA GLY A 234 5.21 -15.76 -23.63
C GLY A 234 5.58 -17.10 -24.26
N GLY A 235 5.83 -17.08 -25.57
CA GLY A 235 6.58 -18.10 -26.31
C GLY A 235 8.00 -17.61 -26.57
#